data_AF-A0A9N8JRI4-F1
#
_entry.id   AF-A0A9N8JRI4-F1
#
_cell.length_a   1.000
_cell.length_b   1.000
_cell.length_c   1.000
_cell.angle_alpha   90.00
_cell.angle_beta   90.00
_cell.angle_gamma   90.00
#
_symmetry.space_group_name_H-M   'P 1'
#
loop_
_entity.id
_entity.type
_entity.pdbx_description
1 polymer ?
#
loop_
_entity_poly.entity_id
_entity_poly.type
_entity_poly.pdbx_seq_one_letter_code
_entity_poly.pdbx_strand_id
1 'polypeptide(L)'
;MGRGKYGIVAFHNVDPSQNQHLLEKTHWDETTDTATLRDMYKDFHPVVRNIVGAAPHVRTYPNFYGGFLDTYEFGGRVVLVGDAAHCHGGALAANASLGIDDAYCLYLSLLRKVSSDGRLTLGAEKLEQSLRLYDAVRRPHCEKVLKVTHAMYGMNNERLWGGGEEETDDQLREKLRTRPYAEWIHEHDVETAFKDASRRM
;
A
#
# COMPACT_ATOMS: atom_id res chain seq x y z
N MET A 1 14.25 8.53 9.49
CA MET A 1 15.72 8.34 9.59
C MET A 1 16.35 9.60 10.18
N GLY A 2 17.47 9.47 10.91
CA GLY A 2 18.17 10.62 11.50
C GLY A 2 19.13 11.32 10.51
N ARG A 3 19.66 12.48 10.92
CA ARG A 3 20.64 13.25 10.12
C ARG A 3 21.86 12.41 9.76
N GLY A 4 22.29 12.47 8.49
CA GLY A 4 23.47 11.76 7.99
C GLY A 4 23.29 10.25 7.80
N LYS A 5 22.06 9.74 7.87
CA LYS A 5 21.74 8.33 7.58
C LYS A 5 21.00 8.22 6.24
N TYR A 6 21.30 7.16 5.49
CA TYR A 6 20.65 6.83 4.23
C TYR A 6 20.08 5.42 4.31
N GLY A 7 18.93 5.19 3.67
CA GLY A 7 18.38 3.86 3.48
C GLY A 7 18.50 3.49 2.01
N ILE A 8 18.90 2.26 1.75
CA ILE A 8 18.96 1.68 0.41
C ILE A 8 17.85 0.64 0.35
N VAL A 9 16.93 0.82 -0.60
CA VAL A 9 15.90 -0.17 -0.91
C VAL A 9 16.12 -0.59 -2.35
N ALA A 10 16.28 -1.89 -2.56
CA ALA A 10 16.47 -2.50 -3.85
C ALA A 10 15.30 -3.45 -4.13
N PHE A 11 14.74 -3.37 -5.33
CA PHE A 11 13.64 -4.24 -5.75
C PHE A 11 14.20 -5.28 -6.72
N HIS A 12 13.94 -6.54 -6.42
CA HIS A 12 14.16 -7.67 -7.31
C HIS A 12 12.81 -8.35 -7.55
N ASN A 13 12.38 -8.39 -8.81
CA ASN A 13 11.13 -9.04 -9.19
C ASN A 13 11.44 -10.46 -9.63
N VAL A 14 10.65 -11.41 -9.15
CA VAL A 14 10.75 -12.83 -9.46
C VAL A 14 9.45 -13.29 -10.10
N ASP A 15 9.54 -14.05 -11.18
CA ASP A 15 8.37 -14.72 -11.77
C ASP A 15 7.95 -15.88 -10.85
N PRO A 16 6.80 -15.78 -10.16
CA PRO A 16 6.37 -16.81 -9.23
C PRO A 16 6.09 -18.15 -9.93
N SER A 17 5.74 -18.15 -11.23
CA SER A 17 5.51 -19.38 -12.00
C SER A 17 6.79 -20.19 -12.23
N GLN A 18 7.94 -19.52 -12.25
CA GLN A 18 9.26 -20.13 -12.41
C GLN A 18 10.01 -20.29 -11.08
N ASN A 19 9.58 -19.55 -10.05
CA ASN A 19 10.29 -19.43 -8.77
C ASN A 19 9.40 -19.78 -7.57
N GLN A 20 8.46 -20.72 -7.73
CA GLN A 20 7.54 -21.13 -6.66
C GLN A 20 8.26 -21.54 -5.37
N HIS A 21 9.44 -22.16 -5.48
CA HIS A 21 10.29 -22.53 -4.35
C HIS A 21 10.72 -21.34 -3.47
N LEU A 22 10.76 -20.12 -4.02
CA LEU A 22 11.01 -18.91 -3.25
C LEU A 22 9.79 -18.57 -2.39
N LEU A 23 8.56 -18.67 -2.92
CA LEU A 23 7.35 -18.37 -2.16
C LEU A 23 7.18 -19.25 -0.92
N GLU A 24 7.59 -20.52 -1.01
CA GLU A 24 7.48 -21.49 0.10
C GLU A 24 8.53 -21.29 1.20
N LYS A 25 9.67 -20.67 0.86
CA LYS A 25 10.83 -20.53 1.75
C LYS A 25 11.12 -19.10 2.17
N THR A 26 10.44 -18.12 1.60
CA THR A 26 10.75 -16.73 1.92
C THR A 26 10.23 -16.39 3.30
N HIS A 27 11.13 -15.90 4.14
CA HIS A 27 10.78 -15.34 5.44
C HIS A 27 10.88 -13.82 5.40
N TRP A 28 9.98 -13.17 6.13
CA TRP A 28 10.08 -11.73 6.30
C TRP A 28 11.28 -11.42 7.21
N ASP A 29 12.06 -10.37 6.88
CA ASP A 29 13.23 -9.92 7.66
C ASP A 29 14.44 -10.87 7.58
N GLU A 30 14.56 -11.65 6.51
CA GLU A 30 15.66 -12.58 6.32
C GLU A 30 16.99 -11.87 6.06
N THR A 31 18.08 -12.34 6.68
CA THR A 31 19.41 -11.81 6.41
C THR A 31 19.90 -12.30 5.06
N THR A 32 20.40 -11.38 4.23
CA THR A 32 20.91 -11.72 2.89
C THR A 32 22.34 -11.23 2.74
N ASP A 33 23.18 -12.02 2.05
CA ASP A 33 24.54 -11.61 1.75
C ASP A 33 24.54 -10.37 0.84
N THR A 34 25.33 -9.37 1.22
CA THR A 34 25.62 -8.20 0.39
C THR A 34 26.17 -8.57 -0.99
N ALA A 35 26.83 -9.73 -1.13
CA ALA A 35 27.28 -10.25 -2.42
C ALA A 35 26.11 -10.51 -3.38
N THR A 36 24.98 -11.02 -2.89
CA THR A 36 23.76 -11.23 -3.70
C THR A 36 23.24 -9.90 -4.23
N LEU A 37 23.18 -8.86 -3.39
CA LEU A 37 22.80 -7.53 -3.84
C LEU A 37 23.77 -6.98 -4.88
N ARG A 38 25.08 -7.14 -4.70
CA ARG A 38 26.08 -6.69 -5.68
C ARG A 38 25.96 -7.42 -7.02
N ASP A 39 25.73 -8.73 -6.99
CA ASP A 39 25.57 -9.53 -8.21
C ASP A 39 24.34 -9.11 -9.01
N MET A 40 23.20 -8.85 -8.36
CA MET A 40 21.97 -8.38 -9.01
C MET A 40 22.15 -7.07 -9.80
N TYR A 41 23.09 -6.22 -9.39
CA TYR A 41 23.33 -4.90 -10.00
C TYR A 41 24.69 -4.79 -10.71
N LYS A 42 25.42 -5.89 -10.95
CA LYS A 42 26.80 -5.86 -11.47
C LYS A 42 26.96 -5.20 -12.84
N ASP A 43 25.90 -5.25 -13.65
CA ASP A 43 25.85 -4.71 -15.02
C ASP A 43 25.23 -3.30 -15.08
N PHE A 44 24.81 -2.75 -13.94
CA PHE A 44 24.27 -1.40 -13.88
C PHE A 44 25.38 -0.34 -13.92
N HIS A 45 24.98 0.90 -14.21
CA HIS A 45 25.87 2.06 -14.21
C HIS A 45 26.72 2.14 -12.90
N PRO A 46 28.01 2.55 -12.96
CA PRO A 46 28.91 2.59 -11.80
C PRO A 46 28.35 3.28 -10.56
N VAL A 47 27.54 4.33 -10.73
CA VAL A 47 26.87 5.03 -9.61
C VAL A 47 25.94 4.09 -8.82
N VAL A 48 25.13 3.28 -9.51
CA VAL A 48 24.23 2.32 -8.85
C VAL A 48 25.04 1.26 -8.12
N ARG A 49 26.12 0.76 -8.74
CA ARG A 49 27.02 -0.21 -8.12
C ARG A 49 27.70 0.34 -6.86
N ASN A 50 28.10 1.61 -6.88
CA ASN A 50 28.69 2.28 -5.72
C ASN A 50 27.67 2.46 -4.58
N ILE A 51 26.41 2.82 -4.89
CA ILE A 51 25.33 2.91 -3.90
C ILE A 51 25.07 1.54 -3.26
N VAL A 52 24.89 0.51 -4.09
CA VAL A 52 24.70 -0.87 -3.63
C VAL A 52 25.90 -1.36 -2.80
N GLY A 53 27.12 -1.06 -3.24
CA GLY A 53 28.35 -1.43 -2.56
C GLY A 53 28.53 -0.80 -1.18
N ALA A 54 27.87 0.33 -0.91
CA ALA A 54 27.91 1.01 0.38
C ALA A 54 27.01 0.36 1.45
N ALA A 55 26.14 -0.57 1.08
CA ALA A 55 25.26 -1.26 2.03
C ALA A 55 26.09 -2.18 2.97
N PRO A 56 26.11 -1.94 4.30
CA PRO A 56 26.90 -2.75 5.23
C PRO A 56 26.23 -4.09 5.58
N HIS A 57 24.91 -4.17 5.42
CA HIS A 57 24.10 -5.37 5.59
C HIS A 57 22.86 -5.24 4.72
N VAL A 58 22.26 -6.36 4.33
CA VAL A 58 21.03 -6.41 3.53
C VAL A 58 20.06 -7.38 4.19
N ARG A 59 18.79 -7.01 4.14
CA ARG A 59 17.69 -7.88 4.55
C ARG A 59 16.67 -7.96 3.43
N THR A 60 16.08 -9.12 3.27
CA THR A 60 15.07 -9.40 2.25
C THR A 60 13.68 -9.38 2.88
N TYR A 61 12.77 -8.72 2.18
CA TYR A 61 11.39 -8.56 2.59
C TYR A 61 10.52 -8.93 1.38
N PRO A 62 9.83 -10.08 1.38
CA PRO A 62 8.88 -10.39 0.31
C PRO A 62 7.78 -9.34 0.28
N ASN A 63 7.54 -8.80 -0.92
CA ASN A 63 6.60 -7.70 -1.08
C ASN A 63 5.18 -8.23 -1.38
N PHE A 64 4.47 -8.63 -0.33
CA PHE A 64 3.09 -9.10 -0.45
C PHE A 64 2.08 -7.95 -0.46
N TYR A 65 1.01 -8.13 -1.21
CA TYR A 65 -0.14 -7.22 -1.25
C TYR A 65 -1.44 -8.03 -1.17
N GLY A 66 -2.47 -7.42 -0.60
CA GLY A 66 -3.77 -8.02 -0.38
C GLY A 66 -4.67 -7.98 -1.63
N GLY A 67 -5.72 -8.80 -1.57
CA GLY A 67 -6.84 -8.76 -2.51
C GLY A 67 -7.90 -7.74 -2.11
N PHE A 68 -9.01 -7.77 -2.84
CA PHE A 68 -10.18 -6.95 -2.56
C PHE A 68 -11.08 -7.64 -1.53
N LEU A 69 -11.62 -6.86 -0.59
CA LEU A 69 -12.62 -7.32 0.36
C LEU A 69 -13.99 -6.74 -0.02
N ASP A 70 -15.03 -7.56 0.07
CA ASP A 70 -16.41 -7.14 -0.21
C ASP A 70 -16.92 -6.12 0.83
N THR A 71 -16.41 -6.20 2.06
CA THR A 71 -16.71 -5.28 3.16
C THR A 71 -15.57 -5.27 4.18
N TYR A 72 -15.44 -4.15 4.90
CA TYR A 72 -14.60 -4.06 6.09
C TYR A 72 -15.36 -4.32 7.39
N GLU A 73 -16.69 -4.44 7.37
CA GLU A 73 -17.54 -4.63 8.54
C GLU A 73 -18.03 -6.08 8.63
N PHE A 74 -17.91 -6.69 9.82
CA PHE A 74 -18.30 -8.08 10.06
C PHE A 74 -19.13 -8.22 11.35
N GLY A 75 -20.31 -8.83 11.21
CA GLY A 75 -21.14 -9.24 12.35
C GLY A 75 -21.66 -8.09 13.23
N GLY A 76 -21.73 -6.88 12.68
CA GLY A 76 -22.22 -5.65 13.31
C GLY A 76 -21.29 -5.07 14.37
N ARG A 77 -20.12 -5.67 14.61
CA ARG A 77 -19.26 -5.35 15.77
C ARG A 77 -17.76 -5.48 15.52
N VAL A 78 -17.35 -5.98 14.37
CA VAL A 78 -15.94 -6.13 13.99
C VAL A 78 -15.70 -5.29 12.75
N VAL A 79 -14.56 -4.61 12.70
CA VAL A 79 -14.17 -3.80 11.55
C VAL A 79 -12.67 -3.97 11.27
N LEU A 80 -12.30 -4.01 9.99
CA LEU A 80 -10.91 -4.03 9.55
C LEU A 80 -10.43 -2.63 9.18
N VAL A 81 -9.19 -2.31 9.53
CA VAL A 81 -8.52 -1.02 9.28
C VAL A 81 -7.08 -1.26 8.81
N GLY A 82 -6.52 -0.31 8.05
CA GLY A 82 -5.13 -0.36 7.57
C GLY A 82 -4.83 -1.62 6.75
N ASP A 83 -3.64 -2.18 6.91
CA ASP A 83 -3.18 -3.34 6.14
C ASP A 83 -4.09 -4.58 6.27
N ALA A 84 -4.84 -4.72 7.37
CA ALA A 84 -5.81 -5.80 7.52
C ALA A 84 -7.01 -5.66 6.56
N ALA A 85 -7.33 -4.43 6.13
CA ALA A 85 -8.41 -4.13 5.21
C ALA A 85 -7.92 -3.94 3.76
N HIS A 86 -6.74 -3.35 3.56
CA HIS A 86 -6.28 -2.89 2.25
C HIS A 86 -4.75 -2.82 2.10
N CYS A 87 -4.02 -3.87 2.48
CA CYS A 87 -2.58 -3.93 2.22
C CYS A 87 -2.24 -3.87 0.72
N HIS A 88 -1.38 -2.92 0.31
CA HIS A 88 -0.98 -2.74 -1.09
C HIS A 88 0.54 -2.89 -1.35
N GLY A 89 1.27 -3.64 -0.50
CA GLY A 89 2.67 -4.04 -0.79
C GLY A 89 3.66 -2.89 -0.95
N GLY A 90 3.53 -1.83 -0.14
CA GLY A 90 4.47 -0.70 -0.17
C GLY A 90 4.43 0.18 -1.43
N ALA A 91 3.58 -0.13 -2.41
CA ALA A 91 3.34 0.76 -3.54
C ALA A 91 2.87 2.13 -3.06
N LEU A 92 3.29 3.19 -3.76
CA LEU A 92 2.81 4.57 -3.55
C LEU A 92 3.08 5.16 -2.15
N ALA A 93 3.75 4.43 -1.26
CA ALA A 93 4.04 4.83 0.12
C ALA A 93 2.81 5.34 0.92
N ALA A 94 1.60 4.86 0.58
CA ALA A 94 0.34 5.42 1.08
C ALA A 94 -0.33 4.61 2.20
N ASN A 95 0.08 3.36 2.47
CA ASN A 95 -0.59 2.44 3.42
C ASN A 95 -0.78 3.10 4.79
N ALA A 96 0.28 3.72 5.31
CA ALA A 96 0.26 4.34 6.63
C ALA A 96 -0.72 5.53 6.70
N SER A 97 -0.73 6.41 5.69
CA SER A 97 -1.68 7.52 5.63
C SER A 97 -3.12 7.03 5.48
N LEU A 98 -3.35 6.00 4.66
CA LEU A 98 -4.69 5.41 4.49
C LEU A 98 -5.20 4.76 5.78
N GLY A 99 -4.33 4.11 6.56
CA GLY A 99 -4.68 3.58 7.87
C GLY A 99 -4.98 4.67 8.91
N ILE A 100 -4.31 5.82 8.84
CA ILE A 100 -4.63 6.99 9.67
C ILE A 100 -6.01 7.55 9.29
N ASP A 101 -6.31 7.64 7.99
CA ASP A 101 -7.62 8.05 7.48
C ASP A 101 -8.73 7.10 7.93
N ASP A 102 -8.47 5.79 7.97
CA ASP A 102 -9.42 4.82 8.50
C ASP A 102 -9.71 5.07 9.98
N ALA A 103 -8.65 5.24 10.78
CA ALA A 103 -8.79 5.53 12.21
C ALA A 103 -9.58 6.83 12.43
N TYR A 104 -9.32 7.85 11.61
CA TYR A 104 -10.05 9.12 11.68
C TYR A 104 -11.51 8.97 11.25
N CYS A 105 -11.80 8.27 10.16
CA CYS A 105 -13.16 8.01 9.73
C CYS A 105 -13.94 7.19 10.76
N LEU A 106 -13.33 6.16 11.34
CA LEU A 106 -13.94 5.34 12.39
C LEU A 106 -14.23 6.20 13.63
N TYR A 107 -13.31 7.09 13.99
CA TYR A 107 -13.53 8.09 15.03
C TYR A 107 -14.76 8.96 14.71
N LEU A 108 -14.88 9.51 13.50
CA LEU A 108 -16.03 10.31 13.08
C LEU A 108 -17.36 9.53 13.15
N SER A 109 -17.35 8.25 12.74
CA SER A 109 -18.51 7.34 12.79
C SER A 109 -19.03 7.13 14.22
N LEU A 110 -18.16 7.22 15.22
CA LEU A 110 -18.49 6.98 16.63
C LEU A 110 -18.66 8.27 17.44
N LEU A 111 -17.91 9.33 17.11
CA LEU A 111 -17.84 10.58 17.87
C LEU A 111 -19.21 11.21 18.08
N ARG A 112 -20.04 11.27 17.02
CA ARG A 112 -21.39 11.84 17.09
C ARG A 112 -22.34 11.07 18.01
N LYS A 113 -21.92 9.91 18.51
CA LYS A 113 -22.67 9.02 19.39
C LYS A 113 -22.14 9.02 20.82
N VAL A 114 -21.03 9.73 21.08
CA VAL A 114 -20.49 9.93 22.43
C VAL A 114 -21.37 10.95 23.15
N SER A 115 -21.85 10.61 24.35
CA SER A 115 -22.63 11.52 25.18
C SER A 115 -21.79 12.65 25.77
N SER A 116 -22.44 13.67 26.30
CA SER A 116 -21.79 14.84 26.90
C SER A 116 -20.86 14.52 28.08
N ASP A 117 -21.06 13.37 28.73
CA ASP A 117 -20.19 12.84 29.80
C ASP A 117 -19.04 11.96 29.28
N GLY A 118 -18.84 11.89 27.95
CA GLY A 118 -17.74 11.16 27.31
C GLY A 118 -17.98 9.66 27.14
N ARG A 119 -19.21 9.16 27.36
CA ARG A 119 -19.52 7.72 27.23
C ARG A 119 -20.04 7.38 25.84
N LEU A 120 -19.56 6.27 25.27
CA LEU A 120 -20.14 5.69 24.06
C LEU A 120 -21.14 4.60 24.47
N THR A 121 -22.44 4.91 24.37
CA THR A 121 -23.52 3.94 24.66
C THR A 121 -24.30 3.65 23.40
N LEU A 122 -23.95 2.56 22.71
CA LEU A 122 -24.58 2.14 21.47
C LEU A 122 -25.22 0.75 21.62
N GLY A 123 -26.49 0.64 21.26
CA GLY A 123 -27.12 -0.65 21.01
C GLY A 123 -26.53 -1.32 19.76
N ALA A 124 -26.76 -2.62 19.60
CA ALA A 124 -26.22 -3.43 18.50
C ALA A 124 -26.43 -2.78 17.12
N GLU A 125 -27.67 -2.40 16.84
CA GLU A 125 -28.08 -1.81 15.56
C GLU A 125 -27.36 -0.49 15.26
N LYS A 126 -27.24 0.41 16.24
CA LYS A 126 -26.58 1.71 16.05
C LYS A 126 -25.06 1.56 15.87
N LEU A 127 -24.45 0.57 16.54
CA LEU A 127 -23.04 0.24 16.33
C LEU A 127 -22.81 -0.26 14.92
N GLU A 128 -23.62 -1.22 14.47
CA GLU A 128 -23.56 -1.76 13.11
C GLU A 128 -23.75 -0.66 12.06
N GLN A 129 -24.72 0.25 12.23
CA GLN A 129 -24.90 1.41 11.35
C GLN A 129 -23.65 2.30 11.29
N SER A 130 -23.00 2.58 12.43
CA SER A 130 -21.77 3.36 12.48
C SER A 130 -20.60 2.66 11.77
N LEU A 131 -20.46 1.35 11.90
CA LEU A 131 -19.41 0.58 11.24
C LEU A 131 -19.65 0.46 9.73
N ARG A 132 -20.90 0.28 9.29
CA ARG A 132 -21.27 0.29 7.87
C ARG A 132 -21.04 1.66 7.22
N LEU A 133 -21.27 2.75 7.95
CA LEU A 133 -20.94 4.09 7.46
C LEU A 133 -19.43 4.25 7.26
N TYR A 134 -18.61 3.73 8.18
CA TYR A 134 -17.16 3.69 8.00
C TYR A 134 -16.77 2.90 6.72
N ASP A 135 -17.30 1.68 6.55
CA ASP A 135 -17.02 0.85 5.37
C ASP A 135 -17.41 1.57 4.07
N ALA A 136 -18.61 2.15 4.03
CA ALA A 136 -19.13 2.89 2.89
C ALA A 136 -18.29 4.13 2.51
N VAL A 137 -17.63 4.76 3.49
CA VAL A 137 -16.76 5.93 3.25
C VAL A 137 -15.38 5.50 2.78
N ARG A 138 -14.77 4.52 3.45
CA ARG A 138 -13.35 4.20 3.27
C ARG A 138 -13.07 3.21 2.15
N ARG A 139 -13.86 2.13 2.08
CA ARG A 139 -13.60 1.04 1.13
C ARG A 139 -13.52 1.50 -0.32
N PRO A 140 -14.40 2.37 -0.86
CA PRO A 140 -14.31 2.79 -2.26
C PRO A 140 -13.00 3.49 -2.60
N HIS A 141 -12.48 4.32 -1.68
CA HIS A 141 -11.22 5.02 -1.88
C HIS A 141 -10.02 4.06 -1.81
N CYS A 142 -9.95 3.23 -0.77
CA CYS A 142 -8.87 2.25 -0.62
C CYS A 142 -8.87 1.22 -1.76
N GLU A 143 -10.04 0.77 -2.20
CA GLU A 143 -10.18 -0.13 -3.36
C GLU A 143 -9.66 0.52 -4.65
N LYS A 144 -9.91 1.83 -4.85
CA LYS A 144 -9.36 2.56 -5.99
C LYS A 144 -7.82 2.57 -5.95
N VAL A 145 -7.22 2.73 -4.76
CA VAL A 145 -5.76 2.67 -4.58
C VAL A 145 -5.23 1.27 -4.89
N LEU A 146 -5.88 0.21 -4.40
CA LEU A 146 -5.52 -1.17 -4.71
C LEU A 146 -5.59 -1.47 -6.20
N LYS A 147 -6.64 -1.02 -6.89
CA LYS A 147 -6.79 -1.18 -8.35
C LYS A 147 -5.62 -0.56 -9.12
N VAL A 148 -5.25 0.67 -8.77
CA VAL A 148 -4.08 1.33 -9.39
C VAL A 148 -2.80 0.55 -9.10
N THR A 149 -2.62 0.11 -7.86
CA THR A 149 -1.44 -0.66 -7.43
C THR A 149 -1.34 -1.99 -8.17
N HIS A 150 -2.43 -2.76 -8.26
CA HIS A 150 -2.48 -4.03 -8.98
C HIS A 150 -2.19 -3.85 -10.47
N ALA A 151 -2.74 -2.80 -11.09
CA ALA A 151 -2.45 -2.47 -12.49
C ALA A 151 -0.96 -2.13 -12.69
N MET A 152 -0.36 -1.34 -11.79
CA MET A 152 1.07 -1.03 -11.84
C MET A 152 1.93 -2.30 -11.74
N TYR A 153 1.60 -3.22 -10.83
CA TYR A 153 2.32 -4.49 -10.72
C TYR A 153 2.14 -5.36 -11.95
N GLY A 154 0.92 -5.49 -12.47
CA GLY A 154 0.62 -6.23 -13.70
C GLY A 154 1.47 -5.75 -14.87
N MET A 155 1.46 -4.43 -15.15
CA MET A 155 2.26 -3.84 -16.22
C MET A 155 3.76 -4.03 -16.03
N ASN A 156 4.27 -3.89 -14.80
CA ASN A 156 5.69 -4.11 -14.52
C ASN A 156 6.09 -5.57 -14.76
N ASN A 157 5.24 -6.51 -14.33
CA ASN A 157 5.47 -7.94 -14.47
C ASN A 157 5.46 -8.36 -15.95
N GLU A 158 4.48 -7.91 -16.73
CA GLU A 158 4.41 -8.15 -18.18
C GLU A 158 5.69 -7.69 -18.89
N ARG A 159 6.19 -6.49 -18.55
CA ARG A 159 7.43 -5.97 -19.13
C ARG A 159 8.66 -6.81 -18.72
N LEU A 160 8.76 -7.16 -17.44
CA LEU A 160 9.92 -7.88 -16.90
C LEU A 160 10.00 -9.34 -17.37
N TRP A 161 8.85 -9.95 -17.69
CA TRP A 161 8.78 -11.36 -18.11
C TRP A 161 8.63 -11.53 -19.63
N GLY A 162 9.04 -10.51 -20.41
CA GLY A 162 9.20 -10.61 -21.86
C GLY A 162 7.93 -10.37 -22.69
N GLY A 163 6.85 -9.88 -22.08
CA GLY A 163 5.61 -9.50 -22.77
C GLY A 163 5.53 -8.03 -23.20
N GLY A 164 6.46 -7.18 -22.75
CA GLY A 164 6.45 -5.74 -23.04
C GLY A 164 7.40 -5.33 -24.16
N GLU A 165 7.03 -4.28 -24.90
CA GLU A 165 7.94 -3.62 -25.85
C GLU A 165 9.09 -2.93 -25.11
N GLU A 166 10.28 -2.91 -25.71
CA GLU A 166 11.41 -2.13 -25.19
C GLU A 166 11.07 -0.64 -25.25
N GLU A 167 11.09 0.01 -24.09
CA GLU A 167 10.86 1.45 -23.97
C GLU A 167 12.12 2.21 -24.39
N THR A 168 11.96 3.16 -25.32
CA THR A 168 13.05 4.05 -25.72
C THR A 168 13.31 5.12 -24.66
N ASP A 169 14.52 5.68 -24.69
CA ASP A 169 14.93 6.79 -23.83
C ASP A 169 13.96 7.99 -23.86
N ASP A 170 13.43 8.34 -25.03
CA ASP A 170 12.49 9.45 -25.20
C ASP A 170 11.11 9.12 -24.66
N GLN A 171 10.65 7.89 -24.85
CA GLN A 171 9.40 7.40 -24.23
C GLN A 171 9.51 7.43 -22.70
N LEU A 172 10.64 6.98 -22.14
CA LEU A 172 10.88 7.02 -20.70
C LEU A 172 10.86 8.46 -20.17
N ARG A 173 11.55 9.40 -20.84
CA ARG A 173 11.56 10.83 -20.46
C ARG A 173 10.16 11.43 -20.47
N GLU A 174 9.39 11.18 -21.53
CA GLU A 174 8.03 11.70 -21.65
C GLU A 174 7.11 11.10 -20.59
N LYS A 175 7.22 9.78 -20.34
CA LYS A 175 6.49 9.11 -19.26
C LYS A 175 6.82 9.73 -17.90
N LEU A 176 8.09 10.01 -17.60
CA LEU A 176 8.47 10.65 -16.33
C LEU A 176 7.95 12.08 -16.23
N ARG A 177 7.93 12.84 -17.34
CA ARG A 177 7.41 14.21 -17.39
C ARG A 177 5.89 14.27 -17.21
N THR A 178 5.18 13.29 -17.76
CA THR A 178 3.70 13.23 -17.75
C THR A 178 3.14 12.35 -16.65
N ARG A 179 4.02 11.72 -15.85
CA ARG A 179 3.61 10.82 -14.78
C ARG A 179 2.63 11.55 -13.85
N PRO A 180 1.36 11.11 -13.80
CA PRO A 180 0.37 11.78 -12.97
C PRO A 180 0.82 11.68 -11.52
N TYR A 181 0.82 12.81 -10.83
CA TYR A 181 1.06 12.84 -9.40
C TYR A 181 -0.15 12.19 -8.71
N ALA A 182 0.11 11.33 -7.72
CA ALA A 182 -0.94 10.60 -7.00
C ALA A 182 -1.63 11.50 -5.94
N GLU A 183 -1.86 12.77 -6.27
CA GLU A 183 -2.46 13.82 -5.45
C GLU A 183 -3.77 13.33 -4.82
N TRP A 184 -4.63 12.71 -5.62
CA TRP A 184 -5.93 12.20 -5.16
C TRP A 184 -5.84 11.15 -4.05
N ILE A 185 -4.68 10.50 -3.86
CA ILE A 185 -4.44 9.54 -2.76
C ILE A 185 -4.10 10.31 -1.48
N HIS A 186 -3.26 11.34 -1.59
CA HIS A 186 -2.73 12.07 -0.44
C HIS A 186 -3.62 13.23 0.01
N GLU A 187 -4.46 13.76 -0.89
CA GLU A 187 -5.37 14.88 -0.65
C GLU A 187 -6.82 14.42 -0.48
N HIS A 188 -7.04 13.14 -0.19
CA HIS A 188 -8.37 12.62 0.05
C HIS A 188 -8.98 13.23 1.32
N ASP A 189 -10.01 14.06 1.16
CA ASP A 189 -10.75 14.63 2.29
C ASP A 189 -11.75 13.62 2.87
N VAL A 190 -11.31 12.92 3.92
CA VAL A 190 -12.10 11.96 4.67
C VAL A 190 -13.34 12.60 5.29
N GLU A 191 -13.29 13.84 5.75
CA GLU A 191 -14.46 14.48 6.37
C GLU A 191 -15.55 14.78 5.36
N THR A 192 -15.16 15.29 4.19
CA THR A 192 -16.10 15.58 3.11
C THR A 192 -16.73 14.28 2.62
N ALA A 193 -15.93 13.23 2.39
CA ALA A 193 -16.44 11.90 2.05
C ALA A 193 -17.40 11.35 3.12
N PHE A 194 -17.07 11.52 4.39
CA PHE A 194 -17.92 11.12 5.52
C PHE A 194 -19.25 11.89 5.56
N LYS A 195 -19.22 13.22 5.39
CA LYS A 195 -20.42 14.07 5.36
C LYS A 195 -21.34 13.67 4.21
N ASP A 196 -20.78 13.36 3.05
CA ASP A 196 -21.56 12.96 1.87
C ASP A 196 -22.17 11.57 2.02
N ALA A 197 -21.44 10.59 2.54
CA ALA A 197 -21.99 9.27 2.83
C ALA A 197 -23.10 9.34 3.89
N SER A 198 -22.89 10.14 4.94
CA SER A 198 -23.87 10.34 6.02
C SER A 198 -25.20 10.96 5.55
N ARG A 199 -25.23 11.64 4.40
CA ARG A 199 -26.46 12.21 3.81
C ARG A 199 -27.22 11.21 2.94
N ARG A 200 -26.57 10.14 2.50
CA ARG A 200 -27.12 9.14 1.58
C ARG A 200 -27.69 7.91 2.30
N MET A 201 -27.27 7.68 3.55
CA MET A 201 -27.76 6.64 4.45
C MET A 201 -28.82 7.21 5.40
#